data_AF-A0AAV8ZEN9-F1
#
_entry.id   AF-A0AAV8ZEN9-F1
#
_cell.length_a   1.000
_cell.length_b   1.000
_cell.length_c   1.000
_cell.angle_alpha   90.00
_cell.angle_beta   90.00
_cell.angle_gamma   90.00
#
_symmetry.space_group_name_H-M   'P 1'
#
loop_
_entity.id
_entity.type
_entity.pdbx_description
1 polymer ?
#
loop_
_entity_poly.entity_id
_entity_poly.type
_entity_poly.pdbx_seq_one_letter_code
_entity_poly.pdbx_strand_id
1 'polypeptide(L)'
;MRIETAFDSRGTFGHLVESRVNRLVVPLACLYQPIKERPDLPPIQYDPVLCTRNNCRAILNPLCQVDYRAKLWVCNFCFQRNPLSSSIWRHIEQHQPAELMPMFSTIEYTITRAQCLPPIYLYVVDTCMDDEELGALKDSLQMSLSTEGCSKSYVFRGTKDLTAKQIQEMLGIGKVPVGPQQMGQQPGQPLRPGQPQQAPVSPASRFLQPVSNCDMSLTDLIGELQRDPWPVHQGKRPLRSTGTALSIAIGLLECTYPNTGARVMLFVGGPCSQGPGQVVNDDLKQPIRSHHDIQKDNAKYMKKAIKHYDHLAMRVATNGHCVDIYSCALDQTGLMEMKQCCNSTGGHMVMGDSFNSSLFKQTFQRVFAKDQKNELKMAFNGTLEVKCSRELKGLKPWCPIYDVKISIIDILVQGGIGSCVSLNVKGPLVSDTEIGMGNTVQWKMCTLTPSATIALFFEVVNQHSAPIPQGGRGCIQFITQYQHASGQRRIRVTTVARNWADASSNIHHISAGFDQEAAAVIMARMAVYRAESDDSPDVLRWVDRMLIRLK
;
A
#
# COMPACT_ATOMS: atom_id res chain seq x y z
N MET A 1 -16.98 19.52 -22.10
CA MET A 1 -17.91 18.64 -21.36
C MET A 1 -17.10 17.96 -20.28
N ARG A 2 -17.48 18.05 -18.99
CA ARG A 2 -16.65 17.54 -17.90
C ARG A 2 -16.66 16.00 -17.89
N ILE A 3 -15.48 15.37 -17.86
CA ILE A 3 -15.35 13.93 -17.63
C ILE A 3 -15.12 13.71 -16.13
N GLU A 4 -16.14 14.01 -15.33
CA GLU A 4 -16.17 13.65 -13.92
C GLU A 4 -16.63 12.18 -13.76
N THR A 5 -16.15 11.52 -12.69
CA THR A 5 -16.80 10.37 -12.04
C THR A 5 -17.29 9.20 -12.91
N ALA A 6 -16.36 8.40 -13.46
CA ALA A 6 -16.66 7.02 -13.92
C ALA A 6 -15.50 6.03 -13.73
N PHE A 7 -14.25 6.51 -13.76
CA PHE A 7 -13.05 5.69 -13.64
C PHE A 7 -12.34 5.86 -12.29
N ASP A 8 -11.59 4.83 -11.91
CA ASP A 8 -10.71 4.81 -10.75
C ASP A 8 -9.34 5.44 -11.05
N SER A 9 -9.09 5.80 -12.32
CA SER A 9 -7.88 6.47 -12.80
C SER A 9 -8.19 7.80 -13.52
N ARG A 10 -7.45 8.87 -13.21
CA ARG A 10 -7.47 10.16 -13.93
C ARG A 10 -6.09 10.41 -14.55
N GLY A 11 -6.01 10.53 -15.88
CA GLY A 11 -4.74 10.62 -16.64
C GLY A 11 -4.40 12.03 -17.11
N THR A 12 -3.12 12.31 -17.34
CA THR A 12 -2.65 13.61 -17.88
C THR A 12 -3.14 13.89 -19.31
N PHE A 13 -3.35 12.84 -20.11
CA PHE A 13 -3.88 12.92 -21.47
C PHE A 13 -5.00 11.89 -21.71
N GLY A 14 -6.06 12.31 -22.40
CA GLY A 14 -7.15 11.47 -22.91
C GLY A 14 -6.80 10.67 -24.17
N HIS A 15 -5.61 10.92 -24.74
CA HIS A 15 -5.03 10.18 -25.86
C HIS A 15 -3.62 9.69 -25.47
N LEU A 16 -3.22 8.54 -26.00
CA LEU A 16 -1.83 8.09 -25.90
C LEU A 16 -1.05 8.69 -27.06
N VAL A 17 0.00 9.44 -26.74
CA VAL A 17 0.78 10.19 -27.72
C VAL A 17 1.97 9.36 -28.18
N GLU A 18 2.07 9.09 -29.47
CA GLU A 18 3.37 8.76 -30.04
C GLU A 18 4.11 10.08 -30.35
N SER A 19 5.16 10.38 -29.58
CA SER A 19 6.11 11.45 -29.91
C SER A 19 7.46 10.83 -30.22
N ARG A 20 7.97 11.01 -31.45
CA ARG A 20 9.28 10.45 -31.87
C ARG A 20 10.48 10.92 -31.03
N VAL A 21 10.36 12.04 -30.32
CA VAL A 21 11.36 12.60 -29.40
C VAL A 21 10.65 13.44 -28.33
N ASN A 22 11.05 13.29 -27.05
CA ASN A 22 11.01 14.18 -25.86
C ASN A 22 10.29 15.56 -25.88
N ARG A 23 9.14 15.68 -26.58
CA ARG A 23 8.36 16.91 -26.73
C ARG A 23 7.23 17.07 -25.72
N LEU A 24 6.75 15.98 -25.12
CA LEU A 24 5.86 16.06 -23.97
C LEU A 24 6.63 16.63 -22.76
N VAL A 25 6.07 17.68 -22.17
CA VAL A 25 6.67 18.41 -21.04
C VAL A 25 6.11 17.91 -19.71
N VAL A 26 4.83 17.55 -19.70
CA VAL A 26 4.19 16.74 -18.66
C VAL A 26 4.27 15.27 -19.11
N PRO A 27 4.72 14.33 -18.26
CA PRO A 27 4.79 12.93 -18.65
C PRO A 27 3.40 12.30 -18.89
N LEU A 28 3.36 11.20 -19.62
CA LEU A 28 2.18 10.35 -19.69
C LEU A 28 2.04 9.63 -18.34
N ALA A 29 1.02 9.99 -17.57
CA ALA A 29 0.86 9.50 -16.21
C ALA A 29 -0.61 9.51 -15.78
N CYS A 30 -0.95 8.80 -14.71
CA CYS A 30 -2.28 8.84 -14.12
C CYS A 30 -2.27 8.77 -12.58
N LEU A 31 -3.21 9.47 -11.97
CA LEU A 31 -3.61 9.28 -10.58
C LEU A 31 -4.58 8.10 -10.53
N TYR A 32 -4.24 7.02 -9.83
CA TYR A 32 -5.05 5.81 -9.66
C TYR A 32 -5.43 5.61 -8.20
N GLN A 33 -6.70 5.24 -7.96
CA GLN A 33 -7.28 4.96 -6.65
C GLN A 33 -7.62 3.46 -6.53
N PRO A 34 -6.74 2.61 -5.97
CA PRO A 34 -6.84 1.15 -6.08
C PRO A 34 -8.12 0.51 -5.53
N ILE A 35 -8.76 1.15 -4.54
CA ILE A 35 -9.98 0.65 -3.85
C ILE A 35 -11.04 1.75 -3.65
N LYS A 36 -11.23 2.62 -4.64
CA LYS A 36 -12.23 3.70 -4.65
C LYS A 36 -13.63 3.22 -4.26
N GLU A 37 -14.42 3.99 -3.53
CA GLU A 37 -15.79 3.57 -3.20
C GLU A 37 -16.67 3.53 -4.47
N ARG A 38 -17.29 2.37 -4.71
CA ARG A 38 -18.10 2.07 -5.91
C ARG A 38 -19.30 1.18 -5.52
N PRO A 39 -20.38 1.77 -4.96
CA PRO A 39 -21.56 1.01 -4.51
C PRO A 39 -22.39 0.44 -5.68
N ASP A 40 -22.06 0.83 -6.91
CA ASP A 40 -22.66 0.38 -8.17
C ASP A 40 -22.12 -0.96 -8.70
N LEU A 41 -21.06 -1.52 -8.10
CA LEU A 41 -20.45 -2.77 -8.58
C LEU A 41 -21.20 -4.02 -8.08
N PRO A 42 -21.46 -5.01 -8.96
CA PRO A 42 -22.06 -6.28 -8.56
C PRO A 42 -21.09 -7.13 -7.72
N PRO A 43 -21.57 -7.93 -6.76
CA PRO A 43 -20.72 -8.79 -5.95
C PRO A 43 -20.23 -10.02 -6.74
N ILE A 44 -18.97 -10.01 -7.19
CA ILE A 44 -18.36 -11.13 -7.91
C ILE A 44 -17.65 -12.06 -6.93
N GLN A 45 -18.08 -13.33 -6.82
CA GLN A 45 -17.62 -14.29 -5.80
C GLN A 45 -16.91 -15.53 -6.36
N TYR A 46 -16.12 -15.36 -7.42
CA TYR A 46 -15.35 -16.43 -8.06
C TYR A 46 -13.95 -15.95 -8.51
N ASP A 47 -13.08 -16.91 -8.85
CA ASP A 47 -11.69 -16.64 -9.26
C ASP A 47 -11.64 -15.94 -10.64
N PRO A 48 -10.85 -14.86 -10.82
CA PRO A 48 -10.81 -14.09 -12.07
C PRO A 48 -10.30 -14.91 -13.27
N VAL A 49 -10.89 -14.68 -14.44
CA VAL A 49 -10.55 -15.41 -15.68
C VAL A 49 -9.23 -14.88 -16.25
N LEU A 50 -8.17 -15.66 -16.12
CA LEU A 50 -6.79 -15.28 -16.48
C LEU A 50 -6.40 -15.77 -17.88
N CYS A 51 -5.64 -14.95 -18.60
CA CYS A 51 -4.98 -15.32 -19.85
C CYS A 51 -4.01 -16.51 -19.63
N THR A 52 -4.08 -17.52 -20.50
CA THR A 52 -3.31 -18.76 -20.40
C THR A 52 -1.82 -18.58 -20.70
N ARG A 53 -1.42 -17.48 -21.34
CA ARG A 53 0.00 -17.22 -21.64
C ARG A 53 0.72 -16.72 -20.38
N ASN A 54 1.67 -17.52 -19.91
CA ASN A 54 2.42 -17.32 -18.65
C ASN A 54 3.05 -15.93 -18.49
N ASN A 55 3.59 -15.33 -19.55
CA ASN A 55 4.21 -13.99 -19.50
C ASN A 55 3.22 -12.82 -19.66
N CYS A 56 1.92 -13.09 -19.81
CA CYS A 56 0.86 -12.08 -19.84
C CYS A 56 0.03 -12.14 -18.57
N ARG A 57 -0.72 -13.24 -18.36
CA ARG A 57 -1.62 -13.46 -17.21
C ARG A 57 -2.60 -12.30 -16.95
N ALA A 58 -2.94 -11.50 -17.97
CA ALA A 58 -3.95 -10.45 -17.85
C ALA A 58 -5.34 -11.05 -17.63
N ILE A 59 -6.21 -10.34 -16.92
CA ILE A 59 -7.56 -10.74 -16.57
C ILE A 59 -8.55 -10.33 -17.68
N LEU A 60 -9.55 -11.18 -17.93
CA LEU A 60 -10.68 -10.92 -18.82
C LEU A 60 -11.35 -9.58 -18.48
N ASN A 61 -11.70 -8.82 -19.51
CA ASN A 61 -12.17 -7.45 -19.38
C ASN A 61 -12.97 -7.04 -20.63
N PRO A 62 -13.73 -5.91 -20.62
CA PRO A 62 -14.62 -5.54 -21.72
C PRO A 62 -13.95 -5.18 -23.05
N LEU A 63 -12.61 -5.20 -23.13
CA LEU A 63 -11.84 -4.98 -24.36
C LEU A 63 -11.41 -6.29 -25.04
N CYS A 64 -11.62 -7.44 -24.38
CA CYS A 64 -11.33 -8.75 -24.96
C CYS A 64 -12.41 -9.14 -25.98
N GLN A 65 -12.00 -9.66 -27.14
CA GLN A 65 -12.94 -10.24 -28.11
C GLN A 65 -13.36 -11.63 -27.65
N VAL A 66 -14.65 -11.93 -27.68
CA VAL A 66 -15.21 -13.22 -27.26
C VAL A 66 -15.95 -13.88 -28.41
N ASP A 67 -15.53 -15.09 -28.77
CA ASP A 67 -16.21 -15.94 -29.73
C ASP A 67 -17.09 -16.93 -28.96
N TYR A 68 -18.39 -16.63 -28.93
CA TYR A 68 -19.41 -17.44 -28.28
C TYR A 68 -19.67 -18.77 -28.99
N ARG A 69 -19.33 -18.90 -30.28
CA ARG A 69 -19.52 -20.14 -31.05
C ARG A 69 -18.37 -21.13 -30.81
N ALA A 70 -17.13 -20.63 -30.79
CA ALA A 70 -15.94 -21.43 -30.49
C ALA A 70 -15.58 -21.47 -29.00
N LYS A 71 -16.37 -20.81 -28.14
CA LYS A 71 -16.22 -20.76 -26.67
C LYS A 71 -14.82 -20.34 -26.23
N LEU A 72 -14.30 -19.27 -26.84
CA LEU A 72 -12.96 -18.75 -26.61
C LEU A 72 -12.93 -17.22 -26.50
N TRP A 73 -11.86 -16.69 -25.91
CA TRP A 73 -11.61 -15.24 -25.85
C TRP A 73 -10.18 -14.88 -26.25
N VAL A 74 -10.04 -13.74 -26.91
CA VAL A 74 -8.77 -13.18 -27.37
C VAL A 74 -8.34 -12.08 -26.39
N CYS A 75 -7.20 -12.29 -25.74
CA CYS A 75 -6.67 -11.33 -24.77
C CYS A 75 -6.18 -10.06 -25.46
N ASN A 76 -6.75 -8.90 -25.11
CA ASN A 76 -6.44 -7.59 -25.69
C ASN A 76 -4.99 -7.10 -25.43
N PHE A 77 -4.27 -7.73 -24.50
CA PHE A 77 -2.87 -7.41 -24.18
C PHE A 77 -1.86 -8.22 -24.98
N CYS A 78 -2.21 -9.42 -25.46
CA CYS A 78 -1.23 -10.35 -26.04
C CYS A 78 -1.74 -11.24 -27.18
N PHE A 79 -3.00 -11.06 -27.60
CA PHE A 79 -3.69 -11.78 -28.68
C PHE A 79 -3.67 -13.32 -28.55
N GLN A 80 -3.37 -13.83 -27.35
CA GLN A 80 -3.56 -15.24 -27.01
C GLN A 80 -5.05 -15.57 -27.15
N ARG A 81 -5.36 -16.65 -27.86
CA ARG A 81 -6.67 -17.31 -27.80
C ARG A 81 -6.70 -18.20 -26.55
N ASN A 82 -7.72 -18.02 -25.73
CA ASN A 82 -7.91 -18.71 -24.46
C ASN A 82 -9.27 -19.43 -24.49
N PRO A 83 -9.37 -20.72 -24.12
CA PRO A 83 -10.66 -21.38 -23.99
C PRO A 83 -11.43 -20.81 -22.78
N LEU A 84 -12.74 -20.71 -22.90
CA LEU A 84 -13.64 -20.52 -21.75
C LEU A 84 -13.93 -21.91 -21.14
N SER A 85 -13.70 -22.07 -19.83
CA SER A 85 -14.00 -23.34 -19.16
C SER A 85 -15.52 -23.59 -19.12
N SER A 86 -15.96 -24.84 -19.09
CA SER A 86 -17.39 -25.18 -19.09
C SER A 86 -18.17 -24.55 -17.92
N SER A 87 -17.51 -24.33 -16.77
CA SER A 87 -18.11 -23.70 -15.59
C SER A 87 -18.26 -22.18 -15.74
N ILE A 88 -17.28 -21.52 -16.36
CA ILE A 88 -17.34 -20.09 -16.71
C ILE A 88 -18.38 -19.90 -17.82
N TRP A 89 -18.33 -20.75 -18.85
CA TRP A 89 -19.25 -20.70 -19.98
C TRP A 89 -20.72 -20.75 -19.55
N ARG A 90 -21.11 -21.64 -18.62
CA ARG A 90 -22.49 -21.67 -18.10
C ARG A 90 -22.93 -20.35 -17.43
N HIS A 91 -22.01 -19.65 -16.75
CA HIS A 91 -22.33 -18.33 -16.19
C HIS A 91 -22.55 -17.31 -17.30
N ILE A 92 -21.65 -17.27 -18.30
CA ILE A 92 -21.72 -16.37 -19.46
C ILE A 92 -22.96 -16.61 -20.35
N GLU A 93 -23.42 -17.86 -20.44
CA GLU A 93 -24.57 -18.28 -21.26
C GLU A 93 -25.92 -18.02 -20.55
N GLN A 94 -25.93 -17.91 -19.21
CA GLN A 94 -27.13 -17.62 -18.42
C GLN A 94 -27.25 -16.15 -18.00
N HIS A 95 -26.12 -15.44 -17.86
CA HIS A 95 -26.04 -14.04 -17.45
C HIS A 95 -24.97 -13.34 -18.30
N GLN A 96 -25.23 -12.13 -18.78
CA GLN A 96 -24.14 -11.33 -19.38
C GLN A 96 -23.08 -11.07 -18.30
N PRO A 97 -21.84 -11.55 -18.46
CA PRO A 97 -20.85 -11.54 -17.40
C PRO A 97 -20.37 -10.11 -17.15
N ALA A 98 -20.33 -9.70 -15.89
CA ALA A 98 -20.04 -8.32 -15.50
C ALA A 98 -18.69 -7.84 -16.08
N GLU A 99 -17.67 -8.70 -16.11
CA GLU A 99 -16.34 -8.42 -16.65
C GLU A 99 -16.29 -8.20 -18.18
N LEU A 100 -17.39 -8.41 -18.91
CA LEU A 100 -17.51 -8.03 -20.33
C LEU A 100 -18.44 -6.84 -20.57
N MET A 101 -19.15 -6.34 -19.56
CA MET A 101 -20.05 -5.19 -19.71
C MET A 101 -19.22 -3.89 -19.75
N PRO A 102 -19.34 -3.03 -20.79
CA PRO A 102 -18.49 -1.83 -20.91
C PRO A 102 -18.56 -0.85 -19.73
N MET A 103 -19.68 -0.83 -19.00
CA MET A 103 -19.86 -0.06 -17.77
C MET A 103 -18.94 -0.53 -16.62
N PHE A 104 -18.65 -1.83 -16.55
CA PHE A 104 -17.81 -2.46 -15.54
C PHE A 104 -16.36 -2.63 -16.04
N SER A 105 -15.81 -1.53 -16.58
CA SER A 105 -14.37 -1.38 -16.84
C SER A 105 -13.51 -1.46 -15.56
N THR A 106 -14.14 -1.32 -14.38
CA THR A 106 -13.62 -1.74 -13.09
C THR A 106 -14.56 -2.72 -12.41
N ILE A 107 -14.00 -3.74 -11.76
CA ILE A 107 -14.70 -4.80 -11.03
C ILE A 107 -13.89 -5.25 -9.80
N GLU A 108 -14.55 -5.85 -8.81
CA GLU A 108 -13.91 -6.43 -7.62
C GLU A 108 -14.36 -7.89 -7.41
N TYR A 109 -13.39 -8.81 -7.47
CA TYR A 109 -13.57 -10.24 -7.21
C TYR A 109 -13.32 -10.55 -5.73
N THR A 110 -14.20 -11.33 -5.10
CA THR A 110 -14.02 -11.88 -3.75
C THR A 110 -13.62 -13.37 -3.86
N ILE A 111 -12.44 -13.71 -3.36
CA ILE A 111 -11.84 -15.04 -3.53
C ILE A 111 -12.32 -15.97 -2.41
N THR A 112 -13.44 -16.64 -2.65
CA THR A 112 -14.14 -17.51 -1.68
C THR A 112 -13.29 -18.68 -1.15
N ARG A 113 -12.26 -19.09 -1.90
CA ARG A 113 -11.31 -20.17 -1.54
C ARG A 113 -10.15 -19.71 -0.64
N ALA A 114 -9.97 -18.40 -0.43
CA ALA A 114 -8.82 -17.84 0.28
C ALA A 114 -9.28 -16.93 1.43
N GLN A 115 -9.56 -17.54 2.58
CA GLN A 115 -9.71 -16.82 3.84
C GLN A 115 -8.33 -16.36 4.33
N CYS A 116 -8.21 -15.08 4.65
CA CYS A 116 -7.08 -14.52 5.39
C CYS A 116 -7.42 -14.46 6.88
N LEU A 117 -6.40 -14.27 7.71
CA LEU A 117 -6.59 -13.90 9.12
C LEU A 117 -7.31 -12.53 9.23
N PRO A 118 -7.96 -12.23 10.37
CA PRO A 118 -8.41 -10.87 10.66
C PRO A 118 -7.23 -9.88 10.72
N PRO A 119 -7.47 -8.57 10.53
CA PRO A 119 -6.43 -7.56 10.68
C PRO A 119 -5.96 -7.46 12.13
N ILE A 120 -4.66 -7.28 12.32
CA ILE A 120 -4.02 -7.17 13.64
C ILE A 120 -3.74 -5.70 13.97
N TYR A 121 -4.06 -5.26 15.18
CA TYR A 121 -3.77 -3.91 15.67
C TYR A 121 -2.81 -4.01 16.86
N LEU A 122 -1.69 -3.28 16.81
CA LEU A 122 -0.66 -3.30 17.85
C LEU A 122 -0.38 -1.87 18.32
N TYR A 123 -0.83 -1.56 19.53
CA TYR A 123 -0.73 -0.24 20.13
C TYR A 123 0.65 -0.07 20.80
N VAL A 124 1.36 1.00 20.45
CA VAL A 124 2.67 1.37 20.98
C VAL A 124 2.52 2.74 21.63
N VAL A 125 2.28 2.73 22.94
CA VAL A 125 1.89 3.91 23.71
C VAL A 125 3.10 4.48 24.46
N ASP A 126 3.37 5.75 24.23
CA ASP A 126 4.24 6.58 25.06
C ASP A 126 3.58 6.89 26.42
N THR A 127 4.34 6.77 27.51
CA THR A 127 3.93 7.18 28.87
C THR A 127 4.74 8.36 29.41
N CYS A 128 5.68 8.90 28.62
CA CYS A 128 6.55 10.01 29.00
C CYS A 128 5.89 11.39 28.73
N MET A 129 4.62 11.54 29.10
CA MET A 129 3.78 12.74 28.92
C MET A 129 3.09 13.11 30.25
N ASP A 130 2.36 14.22 30.30
CA ASP A 130 1.60 14.63 31.48
C ASP A 130 0.27 13.87 31.63
N ASP A 131 -0.23 13.77 32.86
CA ASP A 131 -1.31 12.85 33.22
C ASP A 131 -2.67 13.20 32.59
N GLU A 132 -2.90 14.47 32.23
CA GLU A 132 -4.07 14.89 31.43
C GLU A 132 -3.99 14.38 29.98
N GLU A 133 -2.81 14.50 29.35
CA GLU A 133 -2.55 14.01 27.99
C GLU A 133 -2.63 12.49 27.93
N LEU A 134 -2.05 11.80 28.93
CA LEU A 134 -2.14 10.36 29.06
C LEU A 134 -3.59 9.93 29.32
N GLY A 135 -4.32 10.64 30.18
CA GLY A 135 -5.75 10.40 30.43
C GLY A 135 -6.60 10.49 29.15
N ALA A 136 -6.49 11.60 28.42
CA ALA A 136 -7.22 11.76 27.16
C ALA A 136 -6.80 10.77 26.06
N LEU A 137 -5.55 10.32 26.06
CA LEU A 137 -5.09 9.23 25.21
C LEU A 137 -5.74 7.91 25.63
N LYS A 138 -5.81 7.58 26.93
CA LYS A 138 -6.55 6.39 27.43
C LYS A 138 -7.99 6.37 26.96
N ASP A 139 -8.74 7.46 27.16
CA ASP A 139 -10.14 7.57 26.73
C ASP A 139 -10.28 7.25 25.23
N SER A 140 -9.37 7.79 24.42
CA SER A 140 -9.34 7.59 22.97
C SER A 140 -9.01 6.14 22.59
N LEU A 141 -8.10 5.50 23.34
CA LEU A 141 -7.69 4.11 23.14
C LEU A 141 -8.78 3.12 23.59
N GLN A 142 -9.39 3.32 24.76
CA GLN A 142 -10.53 2.55 25.28
C GLN A 142 -11.74 2.67 24.36
N MET A 143 -12.02 3.86 23.82
CA MET A 143 -13.05 4.06 22.80
C MET A 143 -12.76 3.26 21.49
N SER A 144 -11.51 2.87 21.24
CA SER A 144 -11.16 1.95 20.14
C SER A 144 -11.09 0.46 20.53
N LEU A 145 -11.20 0.12 21.83
CA LEU A 145 -10.88 -1.20 22.37
C LEU A 145 -11.78 -1.65 23.51
N SER A 146 -12.48 -2.76 23.28
CA SER A 146 -12.93 -3.67 24.33
C SER A 146 -11.70 -4.40 25.00
N THR A 147 -11.54 -4.46 26.34
CA THR A 147 -11.52 -5.73 27.15
C THR A 147 -10.30 -6.77 26.93
N GLU A 148 -9.67 -7.79 27.63
CA GLU A 148 -9.48 -8.68 28.87
C GLU A 148 -8.23 -8.39 29.71
N GLY A 149 -8.23 -8.90 30.96
CA GLY A 149 -7.09 -8.96 31.87
C GLY A 149 -5.85 -9.65 31.30
N CYS A 150 -4.71 -8.97 31.39
CA CYS A 150 -3.41 -9.48 30.97
C CYS A 150 -2.38 -9.33 32.09
N SER A 151 -1.87 -10.45 32.61
CA SER A 151 -1.09 -10.51 33.86
C SER A 151 0.43 -10.69 33.68
N LYS A 152 0.98 -10.31 32.52
CA LYS A 152 2.42 -10.46 32.21
C LYS A 152 3.02 -9.30 31.42
N SER A 153 3.77 -8.44 32.11
CA SER A 153 4.62 -7.41 31.50
C SER A 153 6.01 -7.95 31.13
N TYR A 154 6.63 -7.35 30.11
CA TYR A 154 7.99 -7.68 29.65
C TYR A 154 8.80 -6.39 29.51
N VAL A 155 9.96 -6.31 30.16
CA VAL A 155 10.79 -5.09 30.21
C VAL A 155 12.00 -5.24 29.28
N PHE A 156 12.10 -4.35 28.30
CA PHE A 156 13.22 -4.28 27.35
C PHE A 156 14.10 -3.06 27.62
N ARG A 157 15.41 -3.15 27.32
CA ARG A 157 16.34 -2.02 27.50
C ARG A 157 16.26 -1.05 26.32
N GLY A 158 15.57 0.08 26.49
CA GLY A 158 15.38 1.12 25.47
C GLY A 158 16.67 1.64 24.80
N THR A 159 17.82 1.55 25.47
CA THR A 159 19.14 1.93 24.95
C THR A 159 19.73 1.00 23.88
N LYS A 160 19.12 -0.15 23.58
CA LYS A 160 19.61 -1.12 22.57
C LYS A 160 18.51 -1.53 21.60
N ASP A 161 18.85 -1.58 20.32
CA ASP A 161 17.99 -2.21 19.31
C ASP A 161 17.98 -3.74 19.50
N LEU A 162 16.91 -4.39 19.05
CA LEU A 162 16.66 -5.81 19.23
C LEU A 162 16.16 -6.42 17.91
N THR A 163 16.87 -7.43 17.41
CA THR A 163 16.44 -8.16 16.21
C THR A 163 15.20 -9.00 16.50
N ALA A 164 14.38 -9.25 15.48
CA ALA A 164 13.19 -10.09 15.58
C ALA A 164 13.50 -11.48 16.18
N LYS A 165 14.63 -12.10 15.81
CA LYS A 165 15.11 -13.36 16.41
C LYS A 165 15.36 -13.24 17.92
N GLN A 166 16.03 -12.19 18.40
CA GLN A 166 16.26 -11.98 19.83
C GLN A 166 14.94 -11.78 20.60
N ILE A 167 13.96 -11.09 19.98
CA ILE A 167 12.62 -10.92 20.53
C ILE A 167 11.90 -12.29 20.60
N GLN A 168 11.98 -13.10 19.54
CA GLN A 168 11.42 -14.45 19.48
C GLN A 168 12.00 -15.39 20.55
N GLU A 169 13.31 -15.28 20.83
CA GLU A 169 14.01 -16.03 21.88
C GLU A 169 13.61 -15.55 23.28
N MET A 170 13.61 -14.24 23.56
CA MET A 170 13.24 -13.67 24.86
C MET A 170 11.76 -13.87 25.22
N LEU A 171 10.85 -13.78 24.23
CA LEU A 171 9.41 -13.99 24.41
C LEU A 171 8.98 -15.47 24.30
N GLY A 172 9.93 -16.38 24.03
CA GLY A 172 9.69 -17.82 23.89
C GLY A 172 8.73 -18.18 22.76
N ILE A 173 8.64 -17.35 21.71
CA ILE A 173 7.68 -17.51 20.61
C ILE A 173 8.09 -18.67 19.69
N GLY A 174 9.39 -18.97 19.56
CA GLY A 174 9.91 -20.00 18.64
C GLY A 174 9.94 -21.44 19.17
N LYS A 175 9.61 -21.70 20.45
CA LYS A 175 9.77 -23.04 21.06
C LYS A 175 8.48 -23.88 21.02
N VAL A 176 8.17 -24.41 19.83
CA VAL A 176 7.44 -25.68 19.72
C VAL A 176 8.47 -26.78 19.48
N PRO A 177 8.62 -27.79 20.37
CA PRO A 177 9.50 -28.91 20.10
C PRO A 177 8.88 -29.78 19.00
N VAL A 178 9.44 -29.71 17.79
CA VAL A 178 9.19 -30.72 16.76
C VAL A 178 9.91 -32.00 17.19
N GLY A 179 9.22 -32.80 17.99
CA GLY A 179 9.70 -34.12 18.40
C GLY A 179 9.98 -34.99 17.18
N PRO A 180 11.06 -35.80 17.17
CA PRO A 180 11.40 -36.63 16.02
C PRO A 180 10.27 -37.61 15.72
N GLN A 181 9.96 -37.79 14.44
CA GLN A 181 8.93 -38.70 13.97
C GLN A 181 9.31 -40.15 14.30
N GLN A 182 8.77 -40.71 15.38
CA GLN A 182 8.81 -42.16 15.59
C GLN A 182 7.81 -42.82 14.63
N MET A 183 8.32 -43.33 13.51
CA MET A 183 7.63 -44.37 12.75
C MET A 183 7.52 -45.62 13.63
N GLY A 184 6.34 -45.83 14.21
CA GLY A 184 6.05 -46.95 15.12
C GLY A 184 4.62 -47.45 14.96
N GLN A 185 4.26 -47.93 13.76
CA GLN A 185 2.94 -48.51 13.53
C GLN A 185 2.83 -49.89 14.21
N GLN A 186 1.97 -49.99 15.23
CA GLN A 186 1.36 -51.27 15.61
C GLN A 186 -0.08 -51.31 15.06
N PRO A 187 -0.41 -52.26 14.16
CA PRO A 187 -1.78 -52.45 13.70
C PRO A 187 -2.56 -53.28 14.73
N GLY A 188 -3.64 -52.75 15.33
CA GLY A 188 -4.46 -53.58 16.24
C GLY A 188 -5.54 -52.96 17.12
N GLN A 189 -5.80 -51.64 17.11
CA GLN A 189 -6.87 -51.05 17.94
C GLN A 189 -7.83 -50.15 17.14
N PRO A 190 -9.16 -50.26 17.35
CA PRO A 190 -10.15 -49.40 16.70
C PRO A 190 -10.17 -48.01 17.34
N LEU A 191 -10.16 -46.96 16.51
CA LEU A 191 -10.28 -45.58 16.99
C LEU A 191 -11.67 -45.34 17.58
N ARG A 192 -11.73 -44.71 18.77
CA ARG A 192 -12.97 -44.19 19.33
C ARG A 192 -13.36 -42.89 18.62
N PRO A 193 -14.56 -42.77 18.02
CA PRO A 193 -15.09 -41.48 17.58
C PRO A 193 -15.42 -40.61 18.81
N GLY A 194 -15.20 -39.29 18.72
CA GLY A 194 -15.86 -38.33 19.64
C GLY A 194 -15.01 -37.29 20.37
N GLN A 195 -13.67 -37.25 20.22
CA GLN A 195 -12.87 -36.13 20.75
C GLN A 195 -12.55 -35.10 19.64
N PRO A 196 -12.96 -33.82 19.79
CA PRO A 196 -12.51 -32.76 18.90
C PRO A 196 -11.02 -32.50 19.15
N GLN A 197 -10.20 -32.77 18.13
CA GLN A 197 -8.75 -32.59 18.19
C GLN A 197 -8.42 -31.08 18.21
N GLN A 198 -8.28 -30.51 19.41
CA GLN A 198 -7.91 -29.10 19.58
C GLN A 198 -6.58 -28.83 18.86
N ALA A 199 -6.61 -27.91 17.89
CA ALA A 199 -5.41 -27.49 17.19
C ALA A 199 -4.43 -26.85 18.19
N PRO A 200 -3.11 -27.16 18.11
CA PRO A 200 -2.14 -26.64 19.06
C PRO A 200 -2.09 -25.11 18.98
N VAL A 201 -2.44 -24.45 20.09
CA VAL A 201 -2.50 -23.00 20.18
C VAL A 201 -1.11 -22.41 19.92
N SER A 202 -0.98 -21.59 18.88
CA SER A 202 0.30 -20.99 18.48
C SER A 202 0.91 -20.16 19.62
N PRO A 203 2.23 -20.27 19.92
CA PRO A 203 2.91 -19.41 20.88
C PRO A 203 2.72 -17.90 20.68
N ALA A 204 2.39 -17.48 19.45
CA ALA A 204 2.07 -16.10 19.10
C ALA A 204 0.81 -15.54 19.80
N SER A 205 -0.19 -16.40 20.09
CA SER A 205 -1.46 -15.95 20.68
C SER A 205 -1.30 -15.39 22.10
N ARG A 206 -0.18 -15.70 22.79
CA ARG A 206 0.15 -15.11 24.10
C ARG A 206 0.37 -13.61 24.06
N PHE A 207 0.55 -13.02 22.88
CA PHE A 207 0.84 -11.60 22.66
C PHE A 207 -0.20 -10.90 21.78
N LEU A 208 -0.99 -11.67 21.03
CA LEU A 208 -1.95 -11.17 20.03
C LEU A 208 -3.19 -12.09 20.05
N GLN A 209 -4.28 -11.61 20.67
CA GLN A 209 -5.57 -12.31 20.76
C GLN A 209 -6.63 -11.68 19.84
N PRO A 210 -7.69 -12.40 19.46
CA PRO A 210 -8.91 -11.81 18.93
C PRO A 210 -9.54 -10.89 19.98
N VAL A 211 -10.04 -9.71 19.56
CA VAL A 211 -10.68 -8.74 20.46
C VAL A 211 -11.85 -9.34 21.24
N SER A 212 -12.60 -10.27 20.65
CA SER A 212 -13.70 -10.99 21.32
C SER A 212 -13.28 -11.94 22.45
N ASN A 213 -11.98 -12.20 22.59
CA ASN A 213 -11.43 -13.19 23.52
C ASN A 213 -10.67 -12.50 24.64
N CYS A 214 -9.97 -11.41 24.30
CA CYS A 214 -9.68 -10.45 25.33
C CYS A 214 -10.99 -9.66 25.59
N ASP A 215 -11.92 -10.24 26.39
CA ASP A 215 -13.20 -9.64 26.82
C ASP A 215 -13.43 -9.42 28.36
N MET A 216 -12.53 -8.67 29.03
CA MET A 216 -12.85 -7.77 30.19
C MET A 216 -11.99 -6.46 30.34
N SER A 217 -10.66 -6.54 30.40
CA SER A 217 -9.72 -5.52 30.91
C SER A 217 -8.52 -5.02 30.04
N LEU A 218 -8.48 -5.06 28.70
CA LEU A 218 -7.51 -4.22 27.92
C LEU A 218 -7.91 -2.75 28.06
N THR A 219 -9.22 -2.50 28.12
CA THR A 219 -9.82 -1.28 28.66
C THR A 219 -9.23 -0.94 30.03
N ASP A 220 -9.26 -1.86 31.01
CA ASP A 220 -8.72 -1.57 32.34
C ASP A 220 -7.19 -1.40 32.33
N LEU A 221 -6.41 -2.22 31.60
CA LEU A 221 -4.95 -2.09 31.49
C LEU A 221 -4.56 -0.73 30.90
N ILE A 222 -5.29 -0.26 29.88
CA ILE A 222 -5.16 1.10 29.36
C ILE A 222 -5.54 2.12 30.44
N GLY A 223 -6.66 1.91 31.15
CA GLY A 223 -7.08 2.72 32.29
C GLY A 223 -6.02 2.82 33.41
N GLU A 224 -5.29 1.73 33.65
CA GLU A 224 -4.23 1.58 34.64
C GLU A 224 -2.87 2.13 34.17
N LEU A 225 -2.66 2.42 32.87
CA LEU A 225 -1.39 2.96 32.38
C LEU A 225 -0.99 4.22 33.17
N GLN A 226 0.15 4.17 33.86
CA GLN A 226 0.67 5.32 34.58
C GLN A 226 1.71 6.04 33.75
N ARG A 227 1.92 7.32 34.08
CA ARG A 227 3.07 8.10 33.61
C ARG A 227 4.38 7.34 33.88
N ASP A 228 5.37 7.53 33.01
CA ASP A 228 6.70 6.96 33.20
C ASP A 228 7.26 7.34 34.61
N PRO A 229 7.57 6.37 35.48
CA PRO A 229 7.87 6.63 36.90
C PRO A 229 9.28 7.17 37.16
N TRP A 230 10.09 7.38 36.12
CA TRP A 230 11.45 7.88 36.27
C TRP A 230 11.47 9.41 36.47
N PRO A 231 12.12 9.92 37.53
CA PRO A 231 12.11 11.35 37.82
C PRO A 231 12.89 12.14 36.75
N VAL A 232 12.24 13.15 36.17
CA VAL A 232 12.86 14.06 35.20
C VAL A 232 13.49 15.24 35.96
N HIS A 233 14.81 15.36 35.88
CA HIS A 233 15.54 16.45 36.53
C HIS A 233 15.24 17.83 35.91
N GLN A 234 15.37 18.89 36.71
CA GLN A 234 15.19 20.26 36.23
C GLN A 234 16.12 20.57 35.05
N GLY A 235 15.56 21.16 33.98
CA GLY A 235 16.31 21.42 32.75
C GLY A 235 16.49 20.19 31.85
N LYS A 236 15.83 19.06 32.13
CA LYS A 236 15.87 17.85 31.30
C LYS A 236 14.50 17.50 30.69
N ARG A 237 14.55 16.75 29.58
CA ARG A 237 13.43 16.03 28.96
C ARG A 237 13.32 14.61 29.53
N PRO A 238 12.14 13.96 29.49
CA PRO A 238 12.00 12.53 29.75
C PRO A 238 12.92 11.67 28.86
N LEU A 239 13.31 10.47 29.32
CA LEU A 239 14.21 9.55 28.60
C LEU A 239 13.41 8.57 27.73
N ARG A 240 13.06 9.01 26.53
CA ARG A 240 12.13 8.34 25.62
C ARG A 240 12.86 7.53 24.55
N SER A 241 12.57 6.23 24.48
CA SER A 241 13.20 5.27 23.56
C SER A 241 12.29 4.82 22.40
N THR A 242 11.64 5.77 21.73
CA THR A 242 10.65 5.55 20.66
C THR A 242 11.12 4.57 19.57
N GLY A 243 12.35 4.75 19.06
CA GLY A 243 12.88 3.93 17.98
C GLY A 243 13.10 2.47 18.36
N THR A 244 13.40 2.20 19.64
CA THR A 244 13.50 0.84 20.19
C THR A 244 12.13 0.22 20.42
N ALA A 245 11.18 0.97 21.00
CA ALA A 245 9.80 0.51 21.20
C ALA A 245 9.14 0.12 19.86
N LEU A 246 9.32 0.94 18.83
CA LEU A 246 8.86 0.66 17.47
C LEU A 246 9.56 -0.57 16.88
N SER A 247 10.90 -0.69 17.00
CA SER A 247 11.64 -1.87 16.50
C SER A 247 11.17 -3.19 17.16
N ILE A 248 10.83 -3.16 18.45
CA ILE A 248 10.27 -4.31 19.19
C ILE A 248 8.88 -4.67 18.67
N ALA A 249 7.98 -3.69 18.51
CA ALA A 249 6.64 -3.93 17.99
C ALA A 249 6.67 -4.54 16.58
N ILE A 250 7.57 -4.04 15.72
CA ILE A 250 7.81 -4.58 14.38
C ILE A 250 8.37 -6.00 14.45
N GLY A 251 9.39 -6.23 15.30
CA GLY A 251 10.01 -7.54 15.47
C GLY A 251 9.06 -8.60 16.03
N LEU A 252 8.10 -8.21 16.87
CA LEU A 252 7.03 -9.08 17.35
C LEU A 252 6.13 -9.53 16.19
N LEU A 253 5.64 -8.61 15.37
CA LEU A 253 4.78 -8.95 14.21
C LEU A 253 5.54 -9.75 13.14
N GLU A 254 6.80 -9.39 12.88
CA GLU A 254 7.72 -10.07 11.96
C GLU A 254 7.93 -11.55 12.34
N CYS A 255 8.01 -11.87 13.64
CA CYS A 255 8.16 -13.24 14.14
C CYS A 255 6.84 -13.99 14.43
N THR A 256 5.67 -13.37 14.25
CA THR A 256 4.37 -13.99 14.59
C THR A 256 3.40 -14.07 13.42
N TYR A 257 3.24 -12.98 12.65
CA TYR A 257 2.28 -12.87 11.55
C TYR A 257 2.86 -12.15 10.32
N PRO A 258 4.00 -12.59 9.76
CA PRO A 258 4.54 -12.04 8.51
C PRO A 258 3.57 -12.26 7.34
N ASN A 259 3.52 -11.30 6.41
CA ASN A 259 2.64 -11.29 5.23
C ASN A 259 1.13 -11.41 5.55
N THR A 260 0.73 -10.94 6.73
CA THR A 260 -0.66 -10.75 7.16
C THR A 260 -0.90 -9.27 7.43
N GLY A 261 -2.10 -8.75 7.14
CA GLY A 261 -2.46 -7.37 7.45
C GLY A 261 -2.35 -7.05 8.94
N ALA A 262 -1.40 -6.18 9.29
CA ALA A 262 -1.21 -5.69 10.65
C ALA A 262 -0.87 -4.21 10.66
N ARG A 263 -1.28 -3.50 11.72
CA ARG A 263 -1.14 -2.06 11.89
C ARG A 263 -0.57 -1.74 13.27
N VAL A 264 0.65 -1.25 13.29
CA VAL A 264 1.30 -0.70 14.47
C VAL A 264 0.85 0.74 14.63
N MET A 265 0.27 1.10 15.78
CA MET A 265 -0.20 2.45 16.09
C MET A 265 0.73 3.07 17.14
N LEU A 266 1.62 3.96 16.72
CA LEU A 266 2.59 4.63 17.57
C LEU A 266 2.03 5.97 18.07
N PHE A 267 1.82 6.11 19.38
CA PHE A 267 1.38 7.34 20.01
C PHE A 267 2.56 7.99 20.73
N VAL A 268 2.85 9.27 20.45
CA VAL A 268 4.03 9.98 20.97
C VAL A 268 3.74 11.42 21.41
N GLY A 269 3.85 11.68 22.72
CA GLY A 269 3.83 13.02 23.32
C GLY A 269 5.17 13.78 23.33
N GLY A 270 6.03 13.61 22.32
CA GLY A 270 7.39 14.19 22.33
C GLY A 270 8.48 13.39 21.59
N PRO A 271 9.69 13.95 21.45
CA PRO A 271 10.79 13.40 20.66
C PRO A 271 11.51 12.22 21.33
N CYS A 272 11.97 11.27 20.50
CA CYS A 272 12.88 10.21 20.95
C CYS A 272 14.18 10.84 21.48
N SER A 273 14.44 10.71 22.79
CA SER A 273 15.58 11.36 23.47
C SER A 273 16.68 10.38 23.88
N GLN A 274 16.44 9.07 23.75
CA GLN A 274 17.38 8.00 24.08
C GLN A 274 17.38 6.88 23.01
N GLY A 275 18.53 6.24 22.81
CA GLY A 275 18.64 4.98 22.05
C GLY A 275 18.65 5.12 20.52
N PRO A 276 18.51 4.00 19.80
CA PRO A 276 18.22 3.97 18.36
C PRO A 276 17.05 4.90 18.00
N GLY A 277 17.20 5.68 16.92
CA GLY A 277 16.17 6.64 16.51
C GLY A 277 16.10 7.94 17.33
N GLN A 278 17.07 8.22 18.22
CA GLN A 278 17.20 9.48 18.96
C GLN A 278 17.21 10.72 18.02
N VAL A 279 16.36 11.70 18.32
CA VAL A 279 16.14 12.95 17.54
C VAL A 279 16.84 14.15 18.20
N VAL A 280 16.85 14.18 19.52
CA VAL A 280 17.46 15.21 20.38
C VAL A 280 18.03 14.55 21.64
N ASN A 281 18.81 15.24 22.45
CA ASN A 281 19.18 14.74 23.77
C ASN A 281 18.21 15.22 24.88
N ASP A 282 18.51 14.77 26.09
CA ASP A 282 17.81 15.09 27.32
C ASP A 282 17.93 16.57 27.76
N ASP A 283 18.97 17.31 27.37
CA ASP A 283 19.18 18.69 27.83
C ASP A 283 18.25 19.72 27.14
N LEU A 284 17.35 20.36 27.90
CA LEU A 284 16.44 21.39 27.39
C LEU A 284 17.17 22.62 26.83
N LYS A 285 18.44 22.86 27.20
CA LYS A 285 19.27 23.93 26.60
C LYS A 285 19.60 23.70 25.13
N GLN A 286 19.52 22.45 24.66
CA GLN A 286 19.67 22.12 23.24
C GLN A 286 18.27 22.09 22.60
N PRO A 287 17.94 23.00 21.67
CA PRO A 287 16.67 22.98 20.96
C PRO A 287 16.57 21.78 20.01
N ILE A 288 15.36 21.43 19.61
CA ILE A 288 15.15 20.43 18.56
C ILE A 288 15.49 21.10 17.21
N ARG A 289 16.27 20.41 16.37
CA ARG A 289 16.79 20.95 15.09
C ARG A 289 15.72 21.64 14.23
N SER A 290 16.05 22.81 13.69
CA SER A 290 15.24 23.56 12.73
C SER A 290 15.65 23.31 11.28
N HIS A 291 14.88 23.78 10.29
CA HIS A 291 15.29 23.76 8.87
C HIS A 291 16.61 24.52 8.63
N HIS A 292 16.87 25.59 9.38
CA HIS A 292 18.13 26.34 9.32
C HIS A 292 19.32 25.55 9.87
N ASP A 293 19.11 24.74 10.92
CA ASP A 293 20.14 23.81 11.41
C ASP A 293 20.42 22.69 10.42
N ILE A 294 19.39 22.17 9.78
CA ILE A 294 19.51 21.13 8.73
C ILE A 294 20.29 21.68 7.53
N GLN A 295 19.99 22.90 7.07
CA GLN A 295 20.71 23.55 5.96
C GLN A 295 22.19 23.84 6.28
N LYS A 296 22.54 24.04 7.56
CA LYS A 296 23.91 24.24 8.04
C LYS A 296 24.60 22.97 8.53
N ASP A 297 24.01 21.79 8.30
CA ASP A 297 24.43 20.46 8.80
C ASP A 297 24.68 20.39 10.33
N ASN A 298 24.01 21.27 11.09
CA ASN A 298 24.03 21.33 12.56
C ASN A 298 23.08 20.29 13.20
N ALA A 299 22.42 19.46 12.39
CA ALA A 299 21.40 18.49 12.81
C ALA A 299 22.00 17.15 13.30
N LYS A 300 22.88 17.21 14.32
CA LYS A 300 23.73 16.12 14.85
C LYS A 300 23.13 14.69 14.86
N TYR A 301 21.87 14.53 15.27
CA TYR A 301 21.24 13.20 15.43
C TYR A 301 20.49 12.73 14.17
N MET A 302 20.01 13.67 13.33
CA MET A 302 19.05 13.44 12.25
C MET A 302 19.47 12.34 11.27
N LYS A 303 20.69 12.44 10.73
CA LYS A 303 21.22 11.47 9.74
C LYS A 303 21.31 10.03 10.27
N LYS A 304 21.46 9.84 11.59
CA LYS A 304 21.47 8.52 12.23
C LYS A 304 20.04 8.03 12.52
N ALA A 305 19.14 8.93 12.90
CA ALA A 305 17.75 8.61 13.18
C ALA A 305 16.96 8.25 11.92
N ILE A 306 17.09 9.02 10.84
CA ILE A 306 16.52 8.69 9.51
C ILE A 306 16.91 7.26 9.11
N LYS A 307 18.22 6.94 9.11
CA LYS A 307 18.71 5.60 8.76
C LYS A 307 18.14 4.48 9.64
N HIS A 308 17.79 4.76 10.91
CA HIS A 308 17.11 3.79 11.79
C HIS A 308 15.67 3.56 11.35
N TYR A 309 14.89 4.63 11.20
CA TYR A 309 13.47 4.52 10.83
C TYR A 309 13.26 4.07 9.38
N ASP A 310 14.14 4.41 8.44
CA ASP A 310 14.13 3.87 7.07
C ASP A 310 14.32 2.35 7.06
N HIS A 311 15.21 1.83 7.91
CA HIS A 311 15.41 0.39 8.07
C HIS A 311 14.18 -0.29 8.67
N LEU A 312 13.53 0.33 9.66
CA LEU A 312 12.27 -0.14 10.22
C LEU A 312 11.14 -0.11 9.18
N ALA A 313 11.00 0.96 8.41
CA ALA A 313 10.02 1.11 7.34
C ALA A 313 10.15 -0.01 6.30
N MET A 314 11.38 -0.34 5.90
CA MET A 314 11.65 -1.42 4.95
C MET A 314 11.31 -2.81 5.54
N ARG A 315 11.63 -3.08 6.82
CA ARG A 315 11.22 -4.33 7.52
C ARG A 315 9.70 -4.47 7.56
N VAL A 316 8.99 -3.41 7.92
CA VAL A 316 7.52 -3.35 8.00
C VAL A 316 6.89 -3.59 6.63
N ALA A 317 7.32 -2.83 5.62
CA ALA A 317 6.76 -2.91 4.29
C ALA A 317 7.02 -4.28 3.62
N THR A 318 8.22 -4.85 3.82
CA THR A 318 8.56 -6.21 3.38
C THR A 318 7.60 -7.23 3.98
N ASN A 319 7.29 -7.12 5.27
CA ASN A 319 6.37 -8.02 5.96
C ASN A 319 4.87 -7.74 5.71
N GLY A 320 4.50 -6.64 5.05
CA GLY A 320 3.09 -6.32 4.75
C GLY A 320 2.30 -5.70 5.91
N HIS A 321 3.02 -5.21 6.92
CA HIS A 321 2.47 -4.45 8.04
C HIS A 321 2.48 -2.95 7.73
N CYS A 322 1.81 -2.12 8.51
CA CYS A 322 1.90 -0.65 8.42
C CYS A 322 2.16 0.01 9.78
N VAL A 323 2.75 1.21 9.76
CA VAL A 323 2.96 2.04 10.96
C VAL A 323 2.18 3.34 10.82
N ASP A 324 1.19 3.52 11.69
CA ASP A 324 0.54 4.81 11.94
C ASP A 324 1.32 5.55 13.05
N ILE A 325 1.47 6.87 12.93
CA ILE A 325 2.10 7.73 13.94
C ILE A 325 1.13 8.84 14.34
N TYR A 326 0.80 8.87 15.62
CA TYR A 326 -0.05 9.86 16.28
C TYR A 326 0.82 10.71 17.21
N SER A 327 1.12 11.93 16.76
CA SER A 327 2.06 12.85 17.39
C SER A 327 1.31 14.06 17.96
N CYS A 328 1.16 14.11 19.28
CA CYS A 328 0.52 15.22 19.97
C CYS A 328 1.46 15.84 21.02
N ALA A 329 2.07 16.97 20.70
CA ALA A 329 2.99 17.68 21.61
C ALA A 329 3.18 19.15 21.18
N LEU A 330 3.52 20.02 22.14
CA LEU A 330 3.81 21.44 21.91
C LEU A 330 5.17 21.72 21.23
N ASP A 331 6.03 20.71 21.09
CA ASP A 331 7.33 20.78 20.41
C ASP A 331 7.53 19.52 19.54
N GLN A 332 8.45 19.58 18.58
CA GLN A 332 8.63 18.58 17.53
C GLN A 332 8.91 17.17 18.06
N THR A 333 8.11 16.19 17.63
CA THR A 333 8.25 14.77 18.02
C THR A 333 9.24 13.96 17.18
N GLY A 334 9.79 14.54 16.10
CA GLY A 334 10.70 13.84 15.17
C GLY A 334 10.02 13.14 13.99
N LEU A 335 8.84 13.60 13.56
CA LEU A 335 8.16 13.07 12.37
C LEU A 335 9.03 13.09 11.10
N MET A 336 9.95 14.05 10.95
CA MET A 336 10.87 14.13 9.80
C MET A 336 11.81 12.91 9.73
N GLU A 337 12.29 12.42 10.88
CA GLU A 337 13.08 11.20 10.99
C GLU A 337 12.21 9.94 10.78
N MET A 338 10.98 9.94 11.29
CA MET A 338 10.09 8.78 11.27
C MET A 338 9.25 8.63 9.99
N LYS A 339 9.24 9.62 9.09
CA LYS A 339 8.25 9.73 7.99
C LYS A 339 8.16 8.51 7.09
N GLN A 340 9.28 7.82 6.82
CA GLN A 340 9.27 6.67 5.91
C GLN A 340 8.48 5.48 6.46
N CYS A 341 8.32 5.36 7.79
CA CYS A 341 7.47 4.35 8.42
C CYS A 341 6.01 4.46 7.95
N CYS A 342 5.47 5.67 7.83
CA CYS A 342 4.12 5.90 7.27
C CYS A 342 4.15 5.86 5.74
N ASN A 343 5.07 6.61 5.13
CA ASN A 343 5.10 6.82 3.68
C ASN A 343 5.28 5.52 2.90
N SER A 344 6.18 4.62 3.33
CA SER A 344 6.43 3.35 2.64
C SER A 344 5.26 2.36 2.77
N THR A 345 4.46 2.45 3.83
CA THR A 345 3.47 1.42 4.18
C THR A 345 2.02 1.83 3.89
N GLY A 346 1.76 3.12 3.67
CA GLY A 346 0.41 3.69 3.61
C GLY A 346 -0.20 4.04 4.98
N GLY A 347 0.62 4.05 6.04
CA GLY A 347 0.16 4.37 7.39
C GLY A 347 -0.20 5.84 7.56
N HIS A 348 -1.03 6.16 8.55
CA HIS A 348 -1.43 7.52 8.86
C HIS A 348 -0.35 8.27 9.63
N MET A 349 -0.14 9.54 9.29
CA MET A 349 0.63 10.47 10.12
C MET A 349 -0.32 11.57 10.60
N VAL A 350 -0.51 11.67 11.91
CA VAL A 350 -1.36 12.67 12.56
C VAL A 350 -0.48 13.54 13.45
N MET A 351 -0.60 14.86 13.28
CA MET A 351 0.06 15.87 14.10
C MET A 351 -1.02 16.71 14.81
N GLY A 352 -0.77 17.08 16.06
CA GLY A 352 -1.51 18.10 16.80
C GLY A 352 -0.73 18.53 18.05
N ASP A 353 -1.33 19.41 18.83
CA ASP A 353 -0.69 19.96 20.04
C ASP A 353 -0.93 19.08 21.28
N SER A 354 -2.07 18.37 21.31
CA SER A 354 -2.62 17.66 22.47
C SER A 354 -3.54 16.50 22.05
N PHE A 355 -3.44 15.35 22.74
CA PHE A 355 -4.38 14.23 22.67
C PHE A 355 -5.73 14.57 23.32
N ASN A 356 -5.78 15.54 24.24
CA ASN A 356 -7.04 16.03 24.80
C ASN A 356 -7.90 16.79 23.77
N SER A 357 -7.27 17.32 22.71
CA SER A 357 -7.96 18.06 21.65
C SER A 357 -9.08 17.27 20.94
N SER A 358 -10.18 17.97 20.64
CA SER A 358 -11.27 17.44 19.81
C SER A 358 -10.80 17.09 18.39
N LEU A 359 -9.78 17.80 17.89
CA LEU A 359 -9.11 17.53 16.61
C LEU A 359 -8.48 16.13 16.60
N PHE A 360 -7.70 15.77 17.62
CA PHE A 360 -7.13 14.43 17.73
C PHE A 360 -8.24 13.37 17.85
N LYS A 361 -9.14 13.53 18.83
CA LYS A 361 -10.19 12.56 19.14
C LYS A 361 -11.07 12.23 17.93
N GLN A 362 -11.55 13.24 17.20
CA GLN A 362 -12.31 13.03 15.96
C GLN A 362 -11.47 12.43 14.81
N THR A 363 -10.19 12.78 14.72
CA THR A 363 -9.31 12.24 13.66
C THR A 363 -9.00 10.77 13.90
N PHE A 364 -8.78 10.37 15.16
CA PHE A 364 -8.59 8.97 15.54
C PHE A 364 -9.84 8.13 15.31
N GLN A 365 -11.04 8.62 15.68
CA GLN A 365 -12.32 7.99 15.35
C GLN A 365 -12.48 7.68 13.85
N ARG A 366 -12.08 8.63 12.98
CA ARG A 366 -12.20 8.49 11.51
C ARG A 366 -11.29 7.40 10.93
N VAL A 367 -10.23 6.98 11.62
CA VAL A 367 -9.37 5.85 11.20
C VAL A 367 -10.18 4.56 11.12
N PHE A 368 -11.11 4.36 12.06
CA PHE A 368 -11.98 3.19 12.16
C PHE A 368 -13.35 3.42 11.50
N ALA A 369 -13.45 4.36 10.56
CA ALA A 369 -14.69 4.61 9.82
C ALA A 369 -15.17 3.34 9.10
N LYS A 370 -16.48 3.10 9.14
CA LYS A 370 -17.12 1.91 8.58
C LYS A 370 -17.95 2.21 7.35
N ASP A 371 -18.17 1.18 6.54
CA ASP A 371 -19.01 1.23 5.34
C ASP A 371 -20.50 0.94 5.67
N GLN A 372 -21.32 0.85 4.62
CA GLN A 372 -22.77 0.56 4.74
C GLN A 372 -23.06 -0.88 5.24
N LYS A 373 -22.06 -1.76 5.28
CA LYS A 373 -22.15 -3.14 5.77
C LYS A 373 -21.55 -3.30 7.18
N ASN A 374 -21.18 -2.20 7.85
CA ASN A 374 -20.48 -2.20 9.15
C ASN A 374 -19.06 -2.84 9.07
N GLU A 375 -18.48 -2.98 7.87
CA GLU A 375 -17.07 -3.36 7.65
C GLU A 375 -16.17 -2.10 7.74
N LEU A 376 -14.93 -2.22 8.21
CA LEU A 376 -13.99 -1.07 8.28
C LEU A 376 -13.55 -0.64 6.87
N LYS A 377 -13.47 0.68 6.60
CA LYS A 377 -13.04 1.28 5.33
C LYS A 377 -11.52 1.23 5.11
N MET A 378 -10.92 0.06 5.33
CA MET A 378 -9.49 -0.18 5.20
C MET A 378 -9.20 -1.56 4.60
N ALA A 379 -8.09 -1.64 3.90
CA ALA A 379 -7.54 -2.87 3.32
C ALA A 379 -6.06 -3.00 3.68
N PHE A 380 -5.53 -4.20 3.56
CA PHE A 380 -4.20 -4.57 4.03
C PHE A 380 -3.44 -5.47 3.05
N ASN A 381 -2.12 -5.51 3.21
CA ASN A 381 -1.18 -6.34 2.45
C ASN A 381 -1.44 -6.32 0.94
N GLY A 382 -1.73 -5.12 0.41
CA GLY A 382 -2.07 -4.90 -0.98
C GLY A 382 -0.88 -5.15 -1.91
N THR A 383 -1.15 -5.73 -3.08
CA THR A 383 -0.20 -5.84 -4.18
C THR A 383 -0.86 -5.29 -5.44
N LEU A 384 -0.32 -4.19 -5.97
CA LEU A 384 -0.72 -3.58 -7.22
C LEU A 384 0.21 -4.08 -8.33
N GLU A 385 -0.33 -4.81 -9.30
CA GLU A 385 0.33 -5.15 -10.56
C GLU A 385 -0.23 -4.30 -11.71
N VAL A 386 0.65 -3.83 -12.60
CA VAL A 386 0.28 -3.08 -13.81
C VAL A 386 0.65 -3.85 -15.05
N LYS A 387 -0.29 -4.02 -15.98
CA LYS A 387 -0.11 -4.66 -17.28
C LYS A 387 -0.45 -3.68 -18.41
N CYS A 388 0.37 -3.69 -19.45
CA CYS A 388 0.32 -2.73 -20.55
C CYS A 388 0.29 -3.46 -21.90
N SER A 389 -0.33 -2.85 -22.91
CA SER A 389 -0.29 -3.35 -24.30
C SER A 389 1.14 -3.40 -24.84
N ARG A 390 1.43 -4.44 -25.64
CA ARG A 390 2.75 -4.70 -26.22
C ARG A 390 2.67 -5.24 -27.64
N GLU A 391 3.64 -4.90 -28.48
CA GLU A 391 3.94 -5.61 -29.72
C GLU A 391 4.33 -7.08 -29.44
N LEU A 392 4.00 -7.98 -30.35
CA LEU A 392 4.40 -9.38 -30.32
C LEU A 392 4.99 -9.81 -31.66
N LYS A 393 6.32 -9.82 -31.72
CA LYS A 393 7.10 -10.28 -32.89
C LYS A 393 6.62 -11.66 -33.34
N GLY A 394 6.26 -11.78 -34.63
CA GLY A 394 5.80 -13.02 -35.26
C GLY A 394 4.28 -13.18 -35.42
N LEU A 395 3.44 -12.39 -34.75
CA LEU A 395 2.00 -12.36 -35.03
C LEU A 395 1.71 -11.44 -36.22
N LYS A 396 1.22 -11.99 -37.34
CA LYS A 396 0.73 -11.19 -38.46
C LYS A 396 -0.44 -10.30 -37.98
N PRO A 397 -0.39 -8.96 -38.18
CA PRO A 397 -1.37 -8.02 -37.62
C PRO A 397 -2.66 -7.96 -38.47
N TRP A 398 -3.27 -9.12 -38.74
CA TRP A 398 -4.51 -9.25 -39.49
C TRP A 398 -5.44 -10.25 -38.80
N CYS A 399 -6.59 -9.78 -38.30
CA CYS A 399 -7.67 -10.63 -37.84
C CYS A 399 -8.72 -10.77 -38.95
N PRO A 400 -8.90 -11.97 -39.55
CA PRO A 400 -9.76 -12.15 -40.73
C PRO A 400 -11.25 -11.82 -40.52
N ILE A 401 -11.67 -11.61 -39.27
CA ILE A 401 -13.07 -11.44 -38.86
C ILE A 401 -13.46 -9.96 -38.76
N TYR A 402 -12.49 -9.05 -38.59
CA TYR A 402 -12.76 -7.64 -38.24
C TYR A 402 -11.89 -6.60 -38.95
N ASP A 403 -10.89 -7.00 -39.73
CA ASP A 403 -9.97 -6.12 -40.50
C ASP A 403 -9.27 -4.99 -39.69
N VAL A 404 -9.16 -5.16 -38.37
CA VAL A 404 -8.44 -4.23 -37.49
C VAL A 404 -6.94 -4.53 -37.47
N LYS A 405 -6.13 -3.52 -37.80
CA LYS A 405 -4.67 -3.56 -37.82
C LYS A 405 -4.11 -3.28 -36.42
N ILE A 406 -3.25 -4.16 -35.91
CA ILE A 406 -2.80 -4.18 -34.49
C ILE A 406 -1.66 -3.19 -34.22
N SER A 407 -1.64 -2.63 -33.00
CA SER A 407 -0.64 -1.67 -32.49
C SER A 407 0.80 -2.23 -32.49
N ILE A 408 1.76 -1.40 -32.90
CA ILE A 408 3.21 -1.70 -32.99
C ILE A 408 3.97 -0.75 -32.03
N ILE A 409 3.37 -0.49 -30.87
CA ILE A 409 3.78 0.53 -29.92
C ILE A 409 3.62 -0.05 -28.51
N ASP A 410 4.73 -0.11 -27.77
CA ASP A 410 4.79 -0.60 -26.40
C ASP A 410 4.47 0.55 -25.43
N ILE A 411 3.70 0.26 -24.38
CA ILE A 411 3.58 1.15 -23.22
C ILE A 411 4.46 0.54 -22.11
N LEU A 412 5.53 1.23 -21.74
CA LEU A 412 6.40 0.85 -20.63
C LEU A 412 6.03 1.62 -19.37
N VAL A 413 6.43 1.09 -18.22
CA VAL A 413 6.17 1.61 -16.88
C VAL A 413 7.46 2.19 -16.32
N GLN A 414 7.45 3.50 -16.06
CA GLN A 414 8.60 4.25 -15.51
C GLN A 414 8.64 4.20 -13.98
N GLY A 415 7.47 4.16 -13.33
CA GLY A 415 7.38 3.98 -11.89
C GLY A 415 6.12 4.55 -11.25
N GLY A 416 6.15 4.68 -9.92
CA GLY A 416 5.05 5.22 -9.13
C GLY A 416 5.48 6.18 -8.02
N ILE A 417 4.71 7.25 -7.81
CA ILE A 417 4.84 8.18 -6.66
C ILE A 417 3.56 8.11 -5.83
N GLY A 418 3.66 7.52 -4.64
CA GLY A 418 2.59 7.33 -3.67
C GLY A 418 3.02 6.33 -2.59
N SER A 419 2.17 6.09 -1.59
CA SER A 419 2.53 5.27 -0.44
C SER A 419 2.60 3.78 -0.76
N CYS A 420 3.79 3.31 -1.15
CA CYS A 420 4.05 1.95 -1.60
C CYS A 420 5.57 1.65 -1.58
N VAL A 421 5.93 0.37 -1.66
CA VAL A 421 7.30 -0.07 -1.96
C VAL A 421 7.35 -0.90 -3.24
N SER A 422 8.44 -0.77 -3.99
CA SER A 422 8.69 -1.57 -5.19
C SER A 422 8.91 -3.04 -4.82
N LEU A 423 8.23 -3.96 -5.51
CA LEU A 423 8.51 -5.40 -5.41
C LEU A 423 9.66 -5.86 -6.34
N ASN A 424 10.31 -4.91 -7.04
CA ASN A 424 11.44 -5.16 -7.94
C ASN A 424 11.15 -6.23 -9.04
N VAL A 425 9.89 -6.36 -9.44
CA VAL A 425 9.45 -7.35 -10.44
C VAL A 425 9.84 -6.86 -11.83
N LYS A 426 11.02 -7.32 -12.28
CA LYS A 426 11.51 -7.08 -13.63
C LYS A 426 10.64 -7.77 -14.67
N GLY A 427 10.50 -7.14 -15.83
CA GLY A 427 9.76 -7.68 -16.97
C GLY A 427 9.85 -6.75 -18.17
N PRO A 428 9.40 -7.19 -19.37
CA PRO A 428 9.51 -6.45 -20.62
C PRO A 428 8.57 -5.24 -20.74
N LEU A 429 7.94 -4.85 -19.63
CA LEU A 429 7.08 -3.68 -19.48
C LEU A 429 7.68 -2.63 -18.53
N VAL A 430 8.85 -2.88 -17.93
CA VAL A 430 9.61 -1.88 -17.17
C VAL A 430 10.36 -0.98 -18.16
N SER A 431 10.34 0.33 -17.95
CA SER A 431 11.19 1.27 -18.70
C SER A 431 12.58 1.37 -18.07
N ASP A 432 13.60 1.63 -18.90
CA ASP A 432 14.93 2.01 -18.47
C ASP A 432 14.97 3.42 -17.82
N THR A 433 13.93 4.24 -18.03
CA THR A 433 13.75 5.56 -17.40
C THR A 433 12.89 5.45 -16.15
N GLU A 434 13.48 5.67 -14.97
CA GLU A 434 12.79 5.57 -13.67
C GLU A 434 12.17 6.91 -13.22
N ILE A 435 10.92 6.88 -12.72
CA ILE A 435 10.26 8.00 -12.04
C ILE A 435 9.59 7.52 -10.75
N GLY A 436 10.06 8.01 -9.60
CA GLY A 436 9.56 7.60 -8.29
C GLY A 436 10.08 6.22 -7.88
N MET A 437 9.23 5.42 -7.25
CA MET A 437 9.45 3.99 -7.03
C MET A 437 9.22 3.26 -8.36
N GLY A 438 10.25 3.12 -9.18
CA GLY A 438 10.19 2.46 -10.47
C GLY A 438 10.85 1.09 -10.46
N ASN A 439 11.50 0.79 -11.60
CA ASN A 439 12.27 -0.43 -11.79
C ASN A 439 11.47 -1.74 -11.57
N THR A 440 10.13 -1.68 -11.69
CA THR A 440 9.15 -2.75 -11.40
C THR A 440 7.86 -2.55 -12.19
N VAL A 441 7.05 -3.61 -12.32
CA VAL A 441 5.61 -3.52 -12.66
C VAL A 441 4.68 -3.91 -11.51
N GLN A 442 5.24 -4.17 -10.31
CA GLN A 442 4.47 -4.49 -9.11
C GLN A 442 4.96 -3.71 -7.87
N TRP A 443 4.00 -3.27 -7.06
CA TRP A 443 4.24 -2.56 -5.80
C TRP A 443 3.41 -3.18 -4.66
N LYS A 444 3.97 -3.12 -3.45
CA LYS A 444 3.29 -3.52 -2.21
C LYS A 444 2.76 -2.29 -1.48
N MET A 445 1.51 -2.35 -1.05
CA MET A 445 0.75 -1.25 -0.42
C MET A 445 0.14 -1.80 0.87
N CYS A 446 0.87 -1.65 1.98
CA CYS A 446 0.67 -2.51 3.16
C CYS A 446 -0.61 -2.20 3.94
N THR A 447 -1.08 -0.95 3.90
CA THR A 447 -2.48 -0.61 4.15
C THR A 447 -2.99 0.34 3.05
N LEU A 448 -4.30 0.31 2.84
CA LEU A 448 -5.01 1.00 1.77
C LEU A 448 -6.33 1.54 2.35
N THR A 449 -6.71 2.75 1.93
CA THR A 449 -8.04 3.34 2.16
C THR A 449 -8.70 3.68 0.83
N PRO A 450 -10.02 3.89 0.75
CA PRO A 450 -10.68 4.32 -0.50
C PRO A 450 -10.19 5.67 -1.06
N SER A 451 -9.50 6.47 -0.24
CA SER A 451 -8.82 7.71 -0.63
C SER A 451 -7.37 7.53 -1.09
N ALA A 452 -6.75 6.36 -0.85
CA ALA A 452 -5.37 6.09 -1.21
C ALA A 452 -5.17 6.24 -2.72
N THR A 453 -4.25 7.13 -3.12
CA THR A 453 -4.07 7.54 -4.52
C THR A 453 -2.59 7.50 -4.89
N ILE A 454 -2.22 6.65 -5.85
CA ILE A 454 -0.85 6.54 -6.41
C ILE A 454 -0.79 7.27 -7.76
N ALA A 455 0.31 7.97 -8.05
CA ALA A 455 0.60 8.46 -9.39
C ALA A 455 1.48 7.43 -10.09
N LEU A 456 1.08 6.97 -11.28
CA LEU A 456 1.82 6.00 -12.09
C LEU A 456 2.28 6.64 -13.39
N PHE A 457 3.52 6.38 -13.78
CA PHE A 457 4.22 7.03 -14.89
C PHE A 457 4.54 6.03 -16.00
N PHE A 458 4.33 6.45 -17.25
CA PHE A 458 4.40 5.60 -18.43
C PHE A 458 5.20 6.23 -19.55
N GLU A 459 5.82 5.37 -20.35
CA GLU A 459 6.55 5.73 -21.56
C GLU A 459 5.93 5.06 -22.78
N VAL A 460 5.99 5.72 -23.94
CA VAL A 460 5.48 5.21 -25.22
C VAL A 460 6.66 4.94 -26.12
N VAL A 461 6.88 3.67 -26.50
CA VAL A 461 8.05 3.24 -27.28
C VAL A 461 7.62 2.57 -28.58
N ASN A 462 7.90 3.23 -29.71
CA ASN A 462 7.77 2.65 -31.06
C ASN A 462 9.14 2.13 -31.53
N GLN A 463 9.43 0.85 -31.27
CA GLN A 463 10.74 0.24 -31.54
C GLN A 463 11.09 0.14 -33.04
N HIS A 464 10.12 0.30 -33.94
CA HIS A 464 10.28 0.00 -35.36
C HIS A 464 9.90 1.17 -36.30
N SER A 465 9.68 2.38 -35.75
CA SER A 465 9.18 3.56 -36.49
C SER A 465 7.90 3.30 -37.31
N ALA A 466 7.11 2.32 -36.90
CA ALA A 466 5.97 1.83 -37.64
C ALA A 466 4.78 2.82 -37.54
N PRO A 467 3.96 3.00 -38.59
CA PRO A 467 2.85 3.94 -38.56
C PRO A 467 1.74 3.48 -37.60
N ILE A 468 1.20 4.42 -36.81
CA ILE A 468 0.06 4.17 -35.93
C ILE A 468 -1.11 3.59 -36.74
N PRO A 469 -1.67 2.43 -36.34
CA PRO A 469 -2.89 1.92 -36.95
C PRO A 469 -4.07 2.86 -36.72
N GLN A 470 -4.80 3.21 -37.78
CA GLN A 470 -6.05 3.97 -37.65
C GLN A 470 -7.03 3.22 -36.73
N GLY A 471 -7.64 3.94 -35.78
CA GLY A 471 -8.50 3.36 -34.74
C GLY A 471 -7.76 2.58 -33.64
N GLY A 472 -6.43 2.51 -33.67
CA GLY A 472 -5.61 1.81 -32.69
C GLY A 472 -5.76 2.37 -31.26
N ARG A 473 -5.74 1.47 -30.28
CA ARG A 473 -5.80 1.80 -28.84
C ARG A 473 -4.69 1.11 -28.08
N GLY A 474 -4.10 1.83 -27.14
CA GLY A 474 -3.29 1.24 -26.08
C GLY A 474 -4.15 0.94 -24.86
N CYS A 475 -3.92 -0.20 -24.21
CA CYS A 475 -4.63 -0.65 -23.02
C CYS A 475 -3.69 -0.70 -21.81
N ILE A 476 -4.21 -0.38 -20.63
CA ILE A 476 -3.55 -0.55 -19.35
C ILE A 476 -4.53 -1.25 -18.39
N GLN A 477 -4.08 -2.26 -17.67
CA GLN A 477 -4.84 -2.99 -16.65
C GLN A 477 -4.10 -2.91 -15.32
N PHE A 478 -4.79 -2.36 -14.33
CA PHE A 478 -4.36 -2.33 -12.93
C PHE A 478 -5.03 -3.50 -12.21
N ILE A 479 -4.25 -4.29 -11.48
CA ILE A 479 -4.71 -5.46 -10.71
C ILE A 479 -4.26 -5.28 -9.26
N THR A 480 -5.20 -4.94 -8.38
CA THR A 480 -4.95 -4.73 -6.95
C THR A 480 -5.47 -5.93 -6.18
N GLN A 481 -4.57 -6.83 -5.76
CA GLN A 481 -4.89 -7.92 -4.84
C GLN A 481 -4.74 -7.42 -3.40
N TYR A 482 -5.69 -7.67 -2.50
CA TYR A 482 -5.60 -7.19 -1.12
C TYR A 482 -6.40 -8.04 -0.12
N GLN A 483 -6.12 -7.87 1.17
CA GLN A 483 -6.88 -8.40 2.30
C GLN A 483 -7.89 -7.33 2.76
N HIS A 484 -9.19 -7.59 2.63
CA HIS A 484 -10.24 -6.72 3.15
C HIS A 484 -10.31 -6.82 4.67
N ALA A 485 -10.82 -5.79 5.36
CA ALA A 485 -10.90 -5.77 6.83
C ALA A 485 -11.69 -6.96 7.43
N SER A 486 -12.62 -7.55 6.68
CA SER A 486 -13.38 -8.76 7.07
C SER A 486 -12.67 -10.09 6.80
N GLY A 487 -11.35 -10.08 6.58
CA GLY A 487 -10.54 -11.29 6.36
C GLY A 487 -10.71 -11.94 4.98
N GLN A 488 -11.54 -11.38 4.10
CA GLN A 488 -11.66 -11.83 2.71
C GLN A 488 -10.46 -11.37 1.88
N ARG A 489 -9.88 -12.27 1.06
CA ARG A 489 -9.00 -11.84 -0.03
C ARG A 489 -9.84 -11.34 -1.20
N ARG A 490 -9.57 -10.11 -1.67
CA ARG A 490 -10.21 -9.51 -2.85
C ARG A 490 -9.19 -9.18 -3.93
N ILE A 491 -9.65 -9.12 -5.18
CA ILE A 491 -8.86 -8.71 -6.35
C ILE A 491 -9.67 -7.69 -7.12
N ARG A 492 -9.22 -6.44 -7.12
CA ARG A 492 -9.83 -5.35 -7.88
C ARG A 492 -9.09 -5.16 -9.19
N VAL A 493 -9.84 -5.07 -10.29
CA VAL A 493 -9.31 -4.99 -11.65
C VAL A 493 -9.89 -3.77 -12.33
N THR A 494 -9.04 -2.83 -12.74
CA THR A 494 -9.42 -1.67 -13.54
C THR A 494 -8.73 -1.79 -14.89
N THR A 495 -9.48 -1.85 -15.99
CA THR A 495 -8.91 -1.86 -17.35
C THR A 495 -9.34 -0.62 -18.11
N VAL A 496 -8.37 0.14 -18.61
CA VAL A 496 -8.60 1.35 -19.41
C VAL A 496 -7.99 1.22 -20.79
N ALA A 497 -8.66 1.81 -21.78
CA ALA A 497 -8.14 2.02 -23.12
C ALA A 497 -8.09 3.51 -23.44
N ARG A 498 -7.14 3.90 -24.29
CA ARG A 498 -6.99 5.25 -24.83
C ARG A 498 -6.59 5.13 -26.31
N ASN A 499 -7.13 6.02 -27.15
CA ASN A 499 -6.79 6.04 -28.58
C ASN A 499 -5.35 6.54 -28.75
N TRP A 500 -4.60 5.95 -29.68
CA TRP A 500 -3.31 6.49 -30.10
C TRP A 500 -3.49 7.79 -30.91
N ALA A 501 -2.53 8.70 -30.81
CA ALA A 501 -2.47 9.93 -31.60
C ALA A 501 -1.01 10.21 -32.03
N ASP A 502 -0.81 10.47 -33.32
CA ASP A 502 0.46 10.96 -33.85
C ASP A 502 0.61 12.45 -33.53
N ALA A 503 1.70 12.82 -32.85
CA ALA A 503 2.01 14.21 -32.54
C ALA A 503 2.25 15.08 -33.79
N SER A 504 2.56 14.50 -34.96
CA SER A 504 2.80 15.24 -36.21
C SER A 504 1.51 15.66 -36.91
N SER A 505 0.48 14.81 -36.94
CA SER A 505 -0.77 15.06 -37.66
C SER A 505 -2.01 15.32 -36.78
N ASN A 506 -1.98 14.95 -35.49
CA ASN A 506 -3.16 14.95 -34.61
C ASN A 506 -2.99 15.82 -33.34
N ILE A 507 -2.11 16.83 -33.36
CA ILE A 507 -1.79 17.67 -32.19
C ILE A 507 -3.02 18.31 -31.53
N HIS A 508 -4.05 18.67 -32.30
CA HIS A 508 -5.31 19.20 -31.77
C HIS A 508 -6.07 18.20 -30.89
N HIS A 509 -6.07 16.91 -31.22
CA HIS A 509 -6.69 15.87 -30.39
C HIS A 509 -5.91 15.63 -29.10
N ILE A 510 -4.58 15.76 -29.14
CA ILE A 510 -3.71 15.66 -27.97
C ILE A 510 -3.97 16.84 -27.01
N SER A 511 -4.01 18.06 -27.56
CA SER A 511 -4.31 19.28 -26.79
C SER A 511 -5.73 19.25 -26.19
N ALA A 512 -6.75 18.87 -26.97
CA ALA A 512 -8.13 18.73 -26.48
C ALA A 512 -8.29 17.60 -25.44
N GLY A 513 -7.35 16.65 -25.40
CA GLY A 513 -7.28 15.60 -24.40
C GLY A 513 -6.48 15.93 -23.15
N PHE A 514 -5.87 17.10 -23.02
CA PHE A 514 -5.02 17.44 -21.87
C PHE A 514 -5.84 17.75 -20.61
N ASP A 515 -5.57 17.03 -19.52
CA ASP A 515 -6.20 17.24 -18.22
C ASP A 515 -5.28 18.09 -17.32
N GLN A 516 -5.50 19.40 -17.35
CA GLN A 516 -4.66 20.37 -16.63
C GLN A 516 -4.61 20.15 -15.11
N GLU A 517 -5.68 19.62 -14.50
CA GLU A 517 -5.74 19.38 -13.05
C GLU A 517 -4.96 18.12 -12.68
N ALA A 518 -5.13 17.03 -13.44
CA ALA A 518 -4.35 15.81 -13.27
C ALA A 518 -2.86 16.07 -13.53
N ALA A 519 -2.54 16.84 -14.57
CA ALA A 519 -1.19 17.29 -14.89
C ALA A 519 -0.58 18.12 -13.75
N ALA A 520 -1.28 19.12 -13.22
CA ALA A 520 -0.79 19.94 -12.12
C ALA A 520 -0.47 19.10 -10.86
N VAL A 521 -1.37 18.19 -10.47
CA VAL A 521 -1.15 17.31 -9.30
C VAL A 521 -0.01 16.32 -9.54
N ILE A 522 0.17 15.82 -10.76
CA ILE A 522 1.26 14.90 -11.10
C ILE A 522 2.62 15.61 -11.12
N MET A 523 2.69 16.81 -11.71
CA MET A 523 3.90 17.65 -11.66
C MET A 523 4.24 18.08 -10.23
N ALA A 524 3.23 18.40 -9.41
CA ALA A 524 3.43 18.69 -7.98
C ALA A 524 3.96 17.47 -7.21
N ARG A 525 3.47 16.25 -7.47
CA ARG A 525 4.03 15.02 -6.90
C ARG A 525 5.49 14.80 -7.30
N MET A 526 5.85 15.06 -8.56
CA MET A 526 7.25 15.00 -9.00
C MET A 526 8.12 16.06 -8.32
N ALA A 527 7.62 17.29 -8.15
CA ALA A 527 8.34 18.36 -7.48
C ALA A 527 8.58 18.05 -5.98
N VAL A 528 7.55 17.60 -5.26
CA VAL A 528 7.66 17.20 -3.84
C VAL A 528 8.59 15.99 -3.67
N TYR A 529 8.53 15.00 -4.57
CA TYR A 529 9.43 13.85 -4.53
C TYR A 529 10.89 14.26 -4.76
N ARG A 530 11.16 15.14 -5.74
CA ARG A 530 12.49 15.73 -5.96
C ARG A 530 12.96 16.53 -4.75
N ALA A 531 12.08 17.29 -4.09
CA ALA A 531 12.43 18.06 -2.90
C ALA A 531 12.77 17.20 -1.65
N GLU A 532 12.67 15.87 -1.72
CA GLU A 532 13.25 14.98 -0.70
C GLU A 532 14.75 14.67 -0.92
N SER A 533 15.29 14.92 -2.12
CA SER A 533 16.69 14.62 -2.52
C SER A 533 17.49 15.81 -3.07
N ASP A 534 16.81 16.70 -3.80
CA ASP A 534 17.38 17.78 -4.60
C ASP A 534 17.30 19.12 -3.82
N ASP A 535 18.18 20.08 -4.10
CA ASP A 535 18.12 21.39 -3.44
C ASP A 535 16.89 22.21 -3.90
N SER A 536 16.25 22.88 -2.95
CA SER A 536 14.95 23.56 -3.13
C SER A 536 14.93 24.57 -4.29
N PRO A 537 15.96 25.42 -4.50
CA PRO A 537 15.99 26.35 -5.63
C PRO A 537 16.06 25.66 -7.00
N ASP A 538 16.68 24.48 -7.09
CA ASP A 538 16.76 23.74 -8.36
C ASP A 538 15.48 22.97 -8.68
N VAL A 539 14.74 22.50 -7.66
CA VAL A 539 13.37 22.00 -7.84
C VAL A 539 12.45 23.11 -8.38
N LEU A 540 12.52 24.33 -7.82
CA LEU A 540 11.75 25.47 -8.31
C LEU A 540 12.13 25.85 -9.75
N ARG A 541 13.43 25.98 -10.06
CA ARG A 541 13.92 26.22 -11.43
C ARG A 541 13.50 25.11 -12.41
N TRP A 542 13.40 23.87 -11.96
CA TRP A 542 12.87 22.77 -12.77
C TRP A 542 11.37 22.96 -13.07
N VAL A 543 10.54 23.26 -12.05
CA VAL A 543 9.11 23.55 -12.25
C VAL A 543 8.90 24.73 -13.20
N ASP A 544 9.64 25.83 -13.03
CA ASP A 544 9.56 27.00 -13.93
C ASP A 544 9.92 26.64 -15.37
N ARG A 545 11.01 25.88 -15.57
CA ARG A 545 11.41 25.40 -16.91
C ARG A 545 10.38 24.48 -17.55
N MET A 546 9.66 23.67 -16.76
CA MET A 546 8.55 22.85 -17.30
C MET A 546 7.34 23.72 -17.62
N LEU A 547 6.97 24.67 -16.77
CA LEU A 547 5.84 25.59 -17.02
C LEU A 547 6.09 26.49 -18.25
N ILE A 548 7.32 26.97 -18.44
CA ILE A 548 7.71 27.78 -19.62
C ILE A 548 7.68 26.94 -20.90
N ARG A 549 8.07 25.66 -20.85
CA ARG A 549 8.02 24.75 -22.02
C ARG A 549 6.61 24.26 -22.38
N LEU A 550 5.65 24.36 -21.46
CA LEU A 550 4.27 23.92 -21.64
C LEU A 550 3.38 25.01 -22.27
N LYS A 551 3.85 26.27 -22.27
CA LYS A 551 3.24 27.41 -22.97
C LYS A 551 3.69 27.48 -24.43
#